data_AF-T0S1G7-F1
#
_entry.id   AF-T0S1G7-F1
#
_cell.length_a   1.000
_cell.length_b   1.000
_cell.length_c   1.000
_cell.angle_alpha   90.00
_cell.angle_beta   90.00
_cell.angle_gamma   90.00
#
_symmetry.space_group_name_H-M   'P 1'
#
loop_
_entity.id
_entity.type
_entity.pdbx_description
1 polymer ?
#
loop_
_entity_poly.entity_id
_entity_poly.type
_entity_poly.pdbx_seq_one_letter_code
_entity_poly.pdbx_strand_id
1 'polypeptide(L)'
;MPFYCLDVSDIELMDQRFDIFVDSHLLHCLGSLKSVQEYLLKLKSVARPGARIIIETMVISKGLLKSDSMCRDDGYIIKDLLGVGRRIIFDGRFIENLVLKLGFRIDYLNFPVGAKFVLDGKRV
;
A
#
# COMPACT_ATOMS: atom_id res chain seq x y z
N MET A 1 18.92 -12.43 -10.62
CA MET A 1 17.48 -12.14 -10.76
C MET A 1 17.34 -11.06 -11.82
N PRO A 2 16.50 -11.26 -12.85
CA PRO A 2 16.21 -10.22 -13.84
C PRO A 2 15.41 -9.08 -13.19
N PHE A 3 15.62 -7.85 -13.67
CA PHE A 3 14.79 -6.69 -13.34
C PHE A 3 13.92 -6.34 -14.54
N TYR A 4 12.65 -6.03 -14.30
CA TYR A 4 11.70 -5.65 -15.33
C TYR A 4 11.21 -4.22 -15.08
N CYS A 5 11.10 -3.43 -16.14
CA CYS A 5 10.39 -2.16 -16.11
C CYS A 5 8.94 -2.44 -16.50
N LEU A 6 8.01 -2.28 -15.57
CA LEU A 6 6.61 -2.66 -15.73
C LEU A 6 5.74 -1.77 -14.83
N ASP A 7 4.56 -1.38 -15.31
CA ASP A 7 3.52 -0.85 -14.42
C ASP A 7 2.96 -2.00 -13.60
N VAL A 8 2.88 -1.85 -12.28
CA VAL A 8 2.40 -2.92 -11.40
C VAL A 8 0.96 -3.33 -11.72
N SER A 9 0.17 -2.47 -12.38
CA SER A 9 -1.13 -2.86 -12.92
C SER A 9 -1.01 -3.99 -13.95
N ASP A 10 0.12 -4.18 -14.59
CA ASP A 10 0.27 -5.08 -15.73
C ASP A 10 1.08 -6.34 -15.35
N ILE A 11 1.17 -6.66 -14.06
CA ILE A 11 1.94 -7.80 -13.53
C ILE A 11 1.56 -9.16 -14.16
N GLU A 12 0.32 -9.30 -14.61
CA GLU A 12 -0.17 -10.47 -15.33
C GLU A 12 0.51 -10.70 -16.69
N LEU A 13 1.06 -9.66 -17.32
CA LEU A 13 1.81 -9.77 -18.58
C LEU A 13 3.16 -10.49 -18.43
N MET A 14 3.64 -10.68 -17.19
CA MET A 14 4.86 -11.43 -16.95
C MET A 14 4.71 -12.94 -17.24
N ASP A 15 3.48 -13.44 -17.39
CA ASP A 15 3.15 -14.86 -17.56
C ASP A 15 3.87 -15.77 -16.55
N GLN A 16 3.94 -15.30 -15.31
CA GLN A 16 4.63 -15.96 -14.20
C GLN A 16 3.76 -15.96 -12.95
N ARG A 17 3.99 -16.96 -12.08
CA ARG A 17 3.39 -17.01 -10.75
C ARG A 17 4.46 -17.02 -9.68
N PHE A 18 4.19 -16.33 -8.57
CA PHE A 18 5.14 -16.08 -7.51
C PHE A 18 4.72 -16.71 -6.18
N ASP A 19 5.71 -17.14 -5.40
CA ASP A 19 5.55 -17.66 -4.04
C ASP A 19 5.60 -16.54 -2.98
N ILE A 20 6.24 -15.42 -3.29
CA ILE A 20 6.42 -14.28 -2.37
C ILE A 20 6.29 -12.98 -3.14
N PHE A 21 5.54 -12.03 -2.58
CA PHE A 21 5.49 -10.63 -2.99
C PHE A 21 5.98 -9.74 -1.84
N VAL A 22 6.79 -8.75 -2.17
CA VAL A 22 7.26 -7.74 -1.21
C VAL A 22 6.92 -6.37 -1.76
N ASP A 23 5.94 -5.73 -1.14
CA ASP A 23 5.58 -4.33 -1.33
C ASP A 23 6.19 -3.54 -0.19
N SER A 24 7.25 -2.78 -0.47
CA SER A 24 7.73 -1.78 0.46
C SER A 24 7.33 -0.41 -0.07
N HIS A 25 6.28 0.16 0.52
CA HIS A 25 5.85 1.53 0.30
C HIS A 25 5.28 1.82 -1.11
N LEU A 26 4.84 0.81 -1.87
CA LEU A 26 4.16 1.01 -3.15
C LEU A 26 2.65 1.20 -2.99
N LEU A 27 1.99 0.43 -2.10
CA LEU A 27 0.52 0.43 -2.01
C LEU A 27 -0.10 1.83 -1.83
N HIS A 28 0.50 2.69 -1.00
CA HIS A 28 0.01 4.06 -0.79
C HIS A 28 0.28 5.01 -1.97
N CYS A 29 1.08 4.61 -2.96
CA CYS A 29 1.35 5.38 -4.18
C CYS A 29 0.26 5.22 -5.25
N LEU A 30 -0.60 4.21 -5.14
CA LEU A 30 -1.65 3.90 -6.14
C LEU A 30 -2.76 4.97 -6.20
N GLY A 31 -2.82 5.88 -5.23
CA GLY A 31 -3.55 7.15 -5.31
C GLY A 31 -5.08 7.07 -5.32
N SER A 32 -5.68 5.87 -5.30
CA SER A 32 -7.12 5.67 -5.14
C SER A 32 -7.43 4.31 -4.50
N LEU A 33 -8.58 4.19 -3.83
CA LEU A 33 -9.04 2.92 -3.25
C LEU A 33 -9.23 1.84 -4.34
N LYS A 34 -9.80 2.22 -5.48
CA LYS A 34 -10.03 1.32 -6.62
C LYS A 34 -8.72 0.70 -7.11
N SER A 35 -7.69 1.53 -7.33
CA SER A 35 -6.37 1.06 -7.77
C SER A 35 -5.71 0.14 -6.74
N VAL A 36 -5.88 0.41 -5.44
CA VAL A 36 -5.40 -0.49 -4.37
C VAL A 36 -6.11 -1.85 -4.42
N GLN A 37 -7.43 -1.86 -4.59
CA GLN A 37 -8.20 -3.10 -4.70
C GLN A 37 -7.77 -3.92 -5.93
N GLU A 38 -7.65 -3.27 -7.09
CA GLU A 38 -7.22 -3.91 -8.34
C GLU A 38 -5.81 -4.48 -8.21
N TYR A 39 -4.88 -3.72 -7.63
CA TYR A 39 -3.51 -4.18 -7.37
C TYR A 39 -3.48 -5.43 -6.50
N LEU A 40 -4.19 -5.44 -5.36
CA LEU A 40 -4.23 -6.60 -4.48
C LEU A 40 -4.83 -7.82 -5.19
N LEU A 41 -5.92 -7.63 -5.94
CA LEU A 41 -6.54 -8.72 -6.71
C LEU A 41 -5.62 -9.25 -7.81
N LYS A 42 -4.80 -8.40 -8.43
CA LYS A 42 -3.79 -8.81 -9.40
C LYS A 42 -2.65 -9.59 -8.76
N LEU A 43 -2.13 -9.16 -7.60
CA LEU A 43 -1.16 -9.97 -6.86
C LEU A 43 -1.71 -11.38 -6.57
N LYS A 44 -3.00 -11.46 -6.20
CA LYS A 44 -3.68 -12.74 -5.96
C LYS A 44 -3.83 -13.58 -7.22
N SER A 45 -4.02 -12.98 -8.41
CA SER A 45 -4.18 -13.73 -9.67
C SER A 45 -2.88 -14.40 -10.11
N VAL A 46 -1.73 -13.74 -9.88
CA VAL A 46 -0.39 -14.24 -10.17
C VAL A 46 0.27 -14.95 -8.98
N ALA A 47 -0.45 -15.17 -7.88
CA ALA A 47 0.05 -15.93 -6.74
C ALA A 47 -0.02 -17.45 -6.99
N ARG A 48 0.96 -18.20 -6.48
CA ARG A 48 0.84 -19.66 -6.29
C ARG A 48 0.00 -19.98 -5.05
N PRO A 49 -0.62 -21.16 -4.96
CA PRO A 49 -1.27 -21.61 -3.72
C PRO A 49 -0.30 -21.54 -2.53
N GLY A 50 -0.69 -20.84 -1.46
CA GLY A 50 0.14 -20.65 -0.27
C GLY A 50 1.17 -19.52 -0.35
N ALA A 51 1.19 -18.74 -1.44
CA ALA A 51 2.08 -17.58 -1.56
C ALA A 51 1.85 -16.56 -0.44
N ARG A 52 2.91 -15.83 -0.10
CA ARG A 52 2.90 -14.79 0.94
C ARG A 52 3.06 -13.41 0.33
N ILE A 53 2.33 -12.45 0.84
CA ILE A 53 2.43 -11.03 0.45
C ILE A 53 2.83 -10.26 1.69
N ILE A 54 3.93 -9.54 1.61
CA ILE A 54 4.43 -8.64 2.67
C ILE A 54 4.19 -7.22 2.17
N ILE A 55 3.43 -6.44 2.92
CA ILE A 55 3.09 -5.06 2.56
C ILE A 55 3.51 -4.13 3.69
N GLU A 56 4.34 -3.15 3.35
CA GLU A 56 4.63 -2.00 4.19
C GLU A 56 3.97 -0.76 3.59
N THR A 57 3.12 -0.08 4.36
CA THR A 57 2.40 1.09 3.86
C THR A 57 2.20 2.13 4.96
N MET A 58 1.87 3.35 4.55
CA MET A 58 1.53 4.42 5.47
C MET A 58 0.13 4.21 6.04
N VAL A 59 -0.01 4.45 7.35
CA VAL A 59 -1.29 4.46 8.05
C VAL A 59 -1.55 5.83 8.69
N ILE A 60 -2.81 6.20 8.81
CA ILE A 60 -3.23 7.45 9.43
C ILE A 60 -2.78 7.45 10.90
N SER A 61 -2.03 8.48 11.29
CA SER A 61 -1.69 8.76 12.68
C SER A 61 -2.39 10.04 13.15
N LYS A 62 -2.58 10.20 14.47
CA LYS A 62 -3.21 11.39 15.06
C LYS A 62 -2.52 12.71 14.65
N GLY A 63 -1.21 12.68 14.37
CA GLY A 63 -0.46 13.85 13.91
C GLY A 63 -0.74 14.23 12.45
N LEU A 64 -1.06 13.24 11.62
CA LEU A 64 -1.34 13.42 10.19
C LEU A 64 -2.70 14.08 9.93
N LEU A 65 -3.67 13.89 10.84
CA LEU A 65 -5.03 14.42 10.76
C LEU A 65 -5.12 15.96 10.90
N LYS A 66 -4.03 16.64 11.23
CA LYS A 66 -4.01 18.09 11.47
C LYS A 66 -3.69 18.95 10.23
N SER A 67 -3.53 18.37 9.03
CA SER A 67 -3.22 19.14 7.82
C SER A 67 -4.47 19.42 6.97
N ASP A 68 -4.72 20.69 6.65
CA ASP A 68 -5.95 21.22 6.04
C ASP A 68 -6.25 20.80 4.59
N SER A 69 -5.43 19.94 3.96
CA SER A 69 -5.55 19.58 2.54
C SER A 69 -6.00 18.12 2.32
N MET A 70 -7.07 17.68 2.98
CA MET A 70 -7.50 16.27 2.98
C MET A 70 -8.86 16.08 2.29
N CYS A 71 -8.91 15.27 1.22
CA CYS A 71 -10.16 14.62 0.83
C CYS A 71 -10.33 13.40 1.75
N ARG A 72 -11.39 13.41 2.57
CA ARG A 72 -11.65 12.39 3.58
C ARG A 72 -12.87 11.59 3.18
N ASP A 73 -12.65 10.30 2.98
CA ASP A 73 -13.70 9.29 2.94
C ASP A 73 -13.63 8.45 4.22
N ASP A 74 -14.65 7.66 4.50
CA ASP A 74 -14.70 6.79 5.68
C ASP A 74 -13.58 5.74 5.63
N GLY A 75 -12.46 6.04 6.30
CA GLY A 75 -11.35 5.11 6.54
C GLY A 75 -10.07 5.33 5.73
N TYR A 76 -10.00 6.34 4.86
CA TYR A 76 -8.76 6.75 4.21
C TYR A 76 -8.75 8.24 3.87
N ILE A 77 -7.54 8.73 3.58
CA ILE A 77 -7.30 10.09 3.08
C ILE A 77 -6.50 10.02 1.79
N ILE A 78 -6.72 10.98 0.91
CA ILE A 78 -5.89 11.20 -0.26
C ILE A 78 -5.12 12.51 -0.06
N LYS A 79 -3.81 12.48 -0.26
CA LYS A 79 -2.92 13.63 -0.12
C LYS A 79 -2.05 13.78 -1.36
N ASP A 80 -2.11 14.93 -1.99
CA ASP A 80 -1.17 15.30 -3.05
C ASP A 80 0.09 15.91 -2.39
N LEU A 81 1.21 15.22 -2.52
CA LEU A 81 2.50 15.67 -1.99
C LEU A 81 3.32 16.30 -3.10
N LEU A 82 3.61 17.61 -2.99
CA LEU A 82 4.42 18.35 -3.96
C LEU A 82 5.76 17.64 -4.20
N GLY A 83 6.08 17.34 -5.46
CA GLY A 83 7.31 16.66 -5.88
C GLY A 83 7.37 15.16 -5.60
N VAL A 84 6.35 14.57 -4.95
CA VAL A 84 6.30 13.14 -4.58
C VAL A 84 5.11 12.42 -5.23
N GLY A 85 4.02 13.16 -5.49
CA GLY A 85 2.80 12.68 -6.15
C GLY A 85 1.65 12.39 -5.17
N ARG A 86 0.54 11.92 -5.72
CA ARG A 86 -0.66 11.55 -4.96
C ARG A 86 -0.40 10.34 -4.07
N ARG A 87 -0.89 10.36 -2.84
CA ARG A 87 -0.83 9.24 -1.89
C ARG A 87 -2.19 8.95 -1.27
N ILE A 88 -2.53 7.67 -1.14
CA ILE A 88 -3.67 7.20 -0.36
C ILE A 88 -3.16 6.61 0.96
N ILE A 89 -3.67 7.11 2.08
CA ILE A 89 -3.22 6.69 3.42
C ILE A 89 -4.44 6.19 4.19
N PHE A 90 -4.34 4.98 4.72
CA PHE A 90 -5.48 4.27 5.30
C PHE A 90 -5.50 4.36 6.83
N ASP A 91 -6.70 4.37 7.41
CA ASP A 91 -6.85 3.94 8.80
C ASP A 91 -6.44 2.47 8.93
N GLY A 92 -5.80 2.13 10.05
CA GLY A 92 -5.30 0.77 10.28
C GLY A 92 -6.39 -0.30 10.25
N ARG A 93 -7.56 -0.01 10.83
CA ARG A 93 -8.70 -0.94 10.81
C ARG A 93 -9.33 -1.02 9.43
N PHE A 94 -9.29 0.07 8.67
CA PHE A 94 -9.83 0.07 7.31
C PHE A 94 -9.02 -0.83 6.38
N ILE A 95 -7.69 -0.70 6.35
CA ILE A 95 -6.83 -1.54 5.50
C ILE A 95 -6.90 -3.01 5.91
N GLU A 96 -6.96 -3.31 7.21
CA GLU A 96 -7.17 -4.66 7.74
C GLU A 96 -8.47 -5.28 7.19
N ASN A 97 -9.59 -4.56 7.32
CA ASN A 97 -10.88 -5.03 6.81
C ASN A 97 -10.90 -5.13 5.28
N LEU A 98 -10.21 -4.23 4.58
CA LEU A 98 -10.11 -4.27 3.11
C LEU A 98 -9.43 -5.55 2.64
N VAL A 99 -8.27 -5.91 3.20
CA VAL A 99 -7.55 -7.12 2.78
C VAL A 99 -8.32 -8.39 3.15
N LEU A 100 -8.99 -8.42 4.30
CA LEU A 100 -9.86 -9.54 4.68
C LEU A 100 -11.03 -9.70 3.71
N LYS A 101 -11.69 -8.60 3.32
CA LYS A 101 -12.80 -8.61 2.35
C LYS A 101 -12.38 -9.07 0.95
N LEU A 102 -11.14 -8.81 0.54
CA LEU A 102 -10.58 -9.31 -0.73
C LEU A 102 -10.16 -10.80 -0.66
N GLY A 103 -10.39 -11.44 0.48
CA GLY A 103 -10.14 -12.86 0.71
C GLY A 103 -8.67 -13.17 0.90
N PHE A 104 -7.92 -12.29 1.56
CA PHE A 104 -6.60 -12.59 2.12
C PHE A 104 -6.74 -13.05 3.57
N ARG A 105 -5.77 -13.85 4.02
CA ARG A 105 -5.55 -14.13 5.44
C ARG A 105 -4.41 -13.24 5.94
N ILE A 106 -4.58 -12.65 7.11
CA ILE A 106 -3.52 -11.88 7.78
C ILE A 106 -2.81 -12.83 8.75
N ASP A 107 -1.54 -13.13 8.49
CA ASP A 107 -0.70 -13.91 9.41
C ASP A 107 0.08 -13.02 10.39
N TYR A 108 0.34 -11.77 10.01
CA TYR A 108 1.02 -10.78 10.82
C TYR A 108 0.51 -9.37 10.48
N LEU A 109 0.22 -8.57 11.51
CA LEU A 109 -0.15 -7.17 11.39
C LEU A 109 0.51 -6.39 12.51
N ASN A 110 1.20 -5.32 12.15
CA ASN A 110 1.86 -4.45 13.10
C ASN A 110 1.66 -3.00 12.70
N PHE A 111 1.15 -2.21 13.64
CA PHE A 111 1.08 -0.76 13.52
C PHE A 111 2.18 -0.17 14.39
N PRO A 112 3.32 0.24 13.81
CA PRO A 112 4.41 0.78 14.62
C PRO A 112 3.91 2.02 15.38
N VAL A 113 4.13 2.02 16.69
CA VAL A 113 3.83 3.17 17.55
C VAL A 113 4.94 4.20 17.36
N GLY A 114 4.56 5.42 16.98
CA GLY A 114 5.50 6.54 16.79
C GLY A 114 5.78 6.88 15.31
N ALA A 115 6.39 8.03 15.07
CA ALA A 115 6.82 8.42 13.73
C ALA A 115 8.13 7.70 13.37
N LYS A 116 8.15 6.91 12.29
CA LYS A 116 9.41 6.50 11.68
C LYS A 116 9.95 7.69 10.90
N PHE A 117 11.01 8.32 11.42
CA PHE A 117 11.73 9.35 10.70
C PHE A 117 12.60 8.70 9.63
N VAL A 118 12.38 9.08 8.37
CA VAL A 118 13.42 8.92 7.35
C VAL A 118 14.26 10.19 7.45
N LEU A 119 15.51 10.05 7.91
CA LEU A 119 16.51 11.12 7.88
C LEU A 119 16.94 11.31 6.42
N ASP A 120 16.05 11.85 5.60
CA ASP A 120 16.39 12.55 4.38
C ASP A 120 17.01 13.87 4.82
N GLY A 121 18.33 14.02 4.65
CA GLY A 121 19.15 15.15 5.06
C GLY A 121 18.76 16.53 4.49
N LYS A 122 17.50 16.72 4.07
CA LYS A 122 16.93 17.96 3.53
C LYS A 122 15.93 18.65 4.45
N ARG A 123 15.77 18.21 5.70
CA ARG A 123 14.89 18.89 6.67
C ARG A 123 15.69 19.27 7.91
N VAL A 124 16.16 20.52 7.90
CA VAL A 124 16.64 21.27 9.06
C VAL A 124 15.44 21.82 9.82
#